data_AF-A0A969EA18-F1
#
_entry.id   AF-A0A969EA18-F1
#
_cell.length_a   1.000
_cell.length_b   1.000
_cell.length_c   1.000
_cell.angle_alpha   90.00
_cell.angle_beta   90.00
_cell.angle_gamma   90.00
#
_symmetry.space_group_name_H-M   'P 1'
#
loop_
_entity.id
_entity.type
_entity.pdbx_description
1 polymer ?
#
loop_
_entity_poly.entity_id
_entity_poly.type
_entity_poly.pdbx_seq_one_letter_code
_entity_poly.pdbx_strand_id
1 'polypeptide(L)'
;MKHQLSYTTVAIAGWLLSFLMPQISAQAYTFGQKEVDQSKLIAIAVPFAQAKQYNLIILEQISSTQTCWQEHPDQPGVIDPLLLKFDFTGICGRSTDSNGYSIRQAGLDLALDYRLSLVKHSDHLVLMGYPLKNPSAPKLIIGQTRSFAPGFLKIDLAPGWRFTKRTYDGKTLGHIYFTQDRNADPITSTPSLRTPARPIRSALHPMPYLSRWPSFVRDPPSPLL
;
A
#
# COMPACT_ATOMS: atom_id res chain seq x y z
N MET A 1 -22.78 62.11 63.45
CA MET A 1 -23.24 61.13 62.45
C MET A 1 -22.23 59.99 62.39
N LYS A 2 -22.74 58.74 62.50
CA LYS A 2 -22.12 57.43 62.16
C LYS A 2 -21.06 56.88 63.14
N HIS A 3 -21.46 56.00 64.07
CA HIS A 3 -21.48 54.51 64.01
C HIS A 3 -20.08 53.91 64.32
N GLN A 4 -19.84 53.39 65.53
CA GLN A 4 -20.20 52.08 66.10
C GLN A 4 -19.17 50.97 65.80
N LEU A 5 -18.83 50.25 66.88
CA LEU A 5 -17.98 49.06 66.98
C LEU A 5 -18.28 48.00 65.90
N SER A 6 -17.25 47.28 65.47
CA SER A 6 -17.05 45.88 65.91
C SER A 6 -15.83 45.26 65.26
N TYR A 7 -14.96 44.70 66.10
CA TYR A 7 -14.00 43.69 65.71
C TYR A 7 -14.75 42.39 65.41
N THR A 8 -14.67 41.95 64.17
CA THR A 8 -15.06 40.64 63.67
C THR A 8 -14.01 40.23 62.64
N THR A 9 -13.45 39.03 62.55
CA THR A 9 -13.40 37.80 63.36
C THR A 9 -12.47 36.88 62.55
N VAL A 10 -11.79 35.97 63.26
CA VAL A 10 -11.40 34.62 62.79
C VAL A 10 -10.22 34.54 61.80
N ALA A 11 -9.09 34.10 62.38
CA ALA A 11 -8.00 33.44 61.68
C ALA A 11 -8.46 32.05 61.16
N ILE A 12 -8.18 31.75 59.89
CA ILE A 12 -8.11 30.37 59.40
C ILE A 12 -6.87 30.27 58.49
N ALA A 13 -5.84 29.62 59.02
CA ALA A 13 -4.72 29.13 58.25
C ALA A 13 -5.22 28.02 57.31
N GLY A 14 -5.39 28.35 56.02
CA GLY A 14 -5.78 27.41 54.98
C GLY A 14 -4.55 26.86 54.27
N TRP A 15 -4.29 25.58 54.52
CA TRP A 15 -3.21 24.74 54.02
C TRP A 15 -2.90 24.91 52.52
N LEU A 16 -1.64 25.20 52.21
CA LEU A 16 -1.05 24.98 50.89
C LEU A 16 -0.92 23.47 50.65
N LEU A 17 -1.99 22.82 50.22
CA LEU A 17 -1.94 21.43 49.78
C LEU A 17 -2.56 21.31 48.40
N SER A 18 -1.79 21.63 47.36
CA SER A 18 -2.21 21.43 45.99
C SER A 18 -1.01 21.16 45.08
N PHE A 19 -1.06 19.99 44.45
CA PHE A 19 -0.29 19.51 43.30
C PHE A 19 1.12 18.94 43.51
N LEU A 20 1.23 17.90 44.35
CA LEU A 20 2.09 16.75 44.01
C LEU A 20 1.25 15.73 43.22
N MET A 21 0.77 16.11 42.03
CA MET A 21 0.32 15.09 41.09
C MET A 21 1.58 14.40 40.55
N PRO A 22 1.72 13.06 40.71
CA PRO A 22 2.78 12.36 40.01
C PRO A 22 2.61 12.64 38.53
N GLN A 23 3.62 13.25 37.93
CA GLN A 23 3.69 13.41 36.48
C GLN A 23 3.84 12.00 35.92
N ILE A 24 2.71 11.35 35.61
CA ILE A 24 2.70 10.13 34.83
C ILE A 24 3.26 10.54 33.47
N SER A 25 4.56 10.38 33.34
CA SER A 25 5.25 10.57 32.07
C SER A 25 4.68 9.52 31.13
N ALA A 26 4.04 9.97 30.05
CA ALA A 26 3.60 9.05 29.00
C ALA A 26 4.84 8.30 28.50
N GLN A 27 4.94 7.01 28.78
CA GLN A 27 5.97 6.18 28.19
C GLN A 27 5.68 6.09 26.70
N ALA A 28 6.47 6.79 25.89
CA ALA A 28 6.48 6.60 24.46
C ALA A 28 7.00 5.19 24.18
N TYR A 29 6.10 4.25 23.92
CA TYR A 29 6.49 2.89 23.55
C TYR A 29 7.26 2.94 22.23
N THR A 30 8.52 2.51 22.27
CA THR A 30 9.36 2.42 21.08
C THR A 30 9.07 1.11 20.37
N PHE A 31 8.22 1.15 19.35
CA PHE A 31 8.03 0.02 18.46
C PHE A 31 9.24 -0.17 17.56
N GLY A 32 9.72 -1.41 17.46
CA GLY A 32 10.70 -1.81 16.46
C GLY A 32 10.04 -2.25 15.16
N GLN A 33 10.85 -2.77 14.25
CA GLN A 33 10.41 -3.46 13.05
C GLN A 33 11.27 -4.69 12.78
N LYS A 34 10.75 -5.62 11.98
CA LYS A 34 11.45 -6.79 11.48
C LYS A 34 11.18 -6.96 9.99
N GLU A 35 12.21 -7.29 9.23
CA GLU A 35 12.10 -7.66 7.82
C GLU A 35 11.17 -8.85 7.61
N VAL A 36 10.46 -8.84 6.49
CA VAL A 36 9.57 -9.93 6.06
C VAL A 36 9.89 -10.35 4.64
N ASP A 37 9.48 -11.58 4.32
CA ASP A 37 9.49 -12.08 2.95
C ASP A 37 8.48 -11.30 2.11
N GLN A 38 8.98 -10.50 1.17
CA GLN A 38 8.14 -9.65 0.34
C GLN A 38 7.21 -10.44 -0.58
N SER A 39 7.52 -11.70 -0.89
CA SER A 39 6.64 -12.56 -1.70
C SER A 39 5.38 -12.99 -0.94
N LYS A 40 5.39 -12.86 0.39
CA LYS A 40 4.27 -13.22 1.27
C LYS A 40 3.34 -12.06 1.57
N LEU A 41 3.56 -10.87 1.02
CA LEU A 41 2.68 -9.73 1.23
C LEU A 41 2.33 -9.05 -0.09
N ILE A 42 1.08 -8.62 -0.22
CA ILE A 42 0.65 -7.74 -1.31
C ILE A 42 -0.20 -6.59 -0.78
N ALA A 43 -0.02 -5.39 -1.33
CA ALA A 43 -0.95 -4.30 -1.17
C ALA A 43 -1.94 -4.32 -2.34
N ILE A 44 -3.22 -4.18 -2.05
CA ILE A 44 -4.29 -4.13 -3.04
C ILE A 44 -5.21 -2.93 -2.84
N ALA A 45 -5.65 -2.36 -3.94
CA ALA A 45 -6.73 -1.40 -4.02
C ALA A 45 -8.06 -2.15 -4.21
N VAL A 46 -8.99 -1.95 -3.28
CA VAL A 46 -10.29 -2.61 -3.26
C VAL A 46 -11.37 -1.59 -3.63
N PRO A 47 -12.08 -1.77 -4.77
CA PRO A 47 -13.10 -0.83 -5.20
C PRO A 47 -14.31 -0.87 -4.26
N PHE A 48 -14.87 0.29 -3.98
CA PHE A 48 -16.18 0.45 -3.34
C PHE A 48 -16.93 1.64 -3.98
N ALA A 49 -18.16 1.90 -3.52
CA ALA A 49 -19.02 2.95 -4.08
C ALA A 49 -19.11 2.87 -5.62
N GLN A 50 -19.48 1.69 -6.14
CA GLN A 50 -19.54 1.40 -7.58
C GLN A 50 -18.22 1.71 -8.32
N ALA A 51 -17.10 1.33 -7.72
CA ALA A 51 -15.73 1.55 -8.24
C ALA A 51 -15.33 3.02 -8.43
N LYS A 52 -15.98 3.95 -7.70
CA LYS A 52 -15.59 5.37 -7.66
C LYS A 52 -14.52 5.66 -6.61
N GLN A 53 -14.42 4.80 -5.59
CA GLN A 53 -13.47 4.95 -4.48
C GLN A 53 -12.77 3.62 -4.21
N TYR A 54 -11.61 3.69 -3.54
CA TYR A 54 -10.76 2.52 -3.29
C TYR A 54 -10.22 2.51 -1.87
N ASN A 55 -10.30 1.35 -1.21
CA ASN A 55 -9.67 1.09 0.06
C ASN A 55 -8.33 0.38 -0.15
N LEU A 56 -7.36 0.67 0.72
CA LEU A 56 -6.12 -0.08 0.80
C LEU A 56 -6.30 -1.29 1.72
N ILE A 57 -5.95 -2.48 1.23
CA ILE A 57 -5.82 -3.69 2.04
C ILE A 57 -4.44 -4.29 1.80
N ILE A 58 -3.82 -4.82 2.86
CA ILE A 58 -2.63 -5.67 2.73
C ILE A 58 -3.04 -7.11 3.05
N LEU A 59 -2.70 -8.03 2.16
CA LEU A 59 -2.86 -9.47 2.39
C LEU A 59 -1.49 -10.08 2.72
N GLU A 60 -1.48 -11.04 3.64
CA GLU A 60 -0.28 -11.78 4.06
C GLU A 60 -0.51 -13.29 3.92
N GLN A 61 0.46 -14.01 3.35
CA GLN A 61 0.47 -15.48 3.29
C GLN A 61 1.20 -16.01 4.53
N ILE A 62 0.44 -16.49 5.53
CA ILE A 62 1.00 -16.96 6.82
C ILE A 62 1.47 -18.41 6.70
N SER A 63 0.63 -19.27 6.13
CA SER A 63 0.89 -20.70 5.90
C SER A 63 0.85 -21.02 4.41
N SER A 64 1.48 -22.12 3.96
CA SER A 64 1.37 -22.59 2.57
C SER A 64 0.22 -23.57 2.32
N THR A 65 -0.66 -23.80 3.31
CA THR A 65 -1.80 -24.75 3.20
C THR A 65 -2.75 -24.38 2.05
N GLN A 66 -3.03 -23.10 1.88
CA GLN A 66 -3.89 -22.58 0.82
C GLN A 66 -3.42 -21.20 0.40
N THR A 67 -3.42 -20.92 -0.91
CA THR A 67 -3.03 -19.61 -1.44
C THR A 67 -4.05 -18.54 -1.08
N CYS A 68 -3.59 -17.40 -0.57
CA CYS A 68 -4.45 -16.31 -0.10
C CYS A 68 -4.93 -15.37 -1.21
N TRP A 69 -4.18 -15.26 -2.31
CA TRP A 69 -4.53 -14.46 -3.48
C TRP A 69 -3.89 -15.02 -4.74
N GLN A 70 -4.40 -14.62 -5.91
CA GLN A 70 -3.80 -14.95 -7.19
C GLN A 70 -3.85 -13.74 -8.11
N GLU A 71 -2.79 -13.49 -8.89
CA GLU A 71 -2.82 -12.50 -9.97
C GLU A 71 -3.42 -13.15 -11.22
N HIS A 72 -4.36 -12.47 -11.89
CA HIS A 72 -5.03 -13.02 -13.05
C HIS A 72 -4.03 -13.22 -14.21
N PRO A 73 -3.96 -14.41 -14.83
CA PRO A 73 -2.93 -14.71 -15.84
C PRO A 73 -3.02 -13.78 -17.06
N ASP A 74 -4.24 -13.47 -17.51
CA ASP A 74 -4.48 -12.63 -18.69
C ASP A 74 -4.63 -11.14 -18.37
N GLN A 75 -4.62 -10.75 -17.09
CA GLN A 75 -4.83 -9.36 -16.66
C GLN A 75 -3.82 -9.00 -15.57
N PRO A 76 -2.57 -8.68 -15.95
CA PRO A 76 -1.52 -8.32 -15.00
C PRO A 76 -1.96 -7.16 -14.08
N GLY A 77 -1.75 -7.33 -12.79
CA GLY A 77 -2.16 -6.39 -11.75
C GLY A 77 -3.59 -6.57 -11.25
N VAL A 78 -4.44 -7.39 -11.86
CA VAL A 78 -5.76 -7.74 -11.30
C VAL A 78 -5.61 -8.93 -10.36
N ILE A 79 -6.17 -8.82 -9.15
CA ILE A 79 -6.03 -9.81 -8.08
C ILE A 79 -7.35 -10.49 -7.78
N ASP A 80 -7.31 -11.82 -7.67
CA ASP A 80 -8.36 -12.65 -7.09
C ASP A 80 -8.06 -12.88 -5.59
N PRO A 81 -8.87 -12.31 -4.66
CA PRO A 81 -8.69 -12.51 -3.23
C PRO A 81 -9.24 -13.88 -2.80
N LEU A 82 -8.45 -14.93 -2.97
CA LEU A 82 -8.85 -16.32 -2.69
C LEU A 82 -9.22 -16.57 -1.23
N LEU A 83 -8.66 -15.81 -0.28
CA LEU A 83 -9.01 -15.88 1.15
C LEU A 83 -10.51 -15.71 1.44
N LEU A 84 -11.30 -15.16 0.52
CA LEU A 84 -12.75 -15.02 0.67
C LEU A 84 -13.51 -16.34 0.44
N LYS A 85 -12.81 -17.41 0.03
CA LYS A 85 -13.42 -18.69 -0.37
C LYS A 85 -13.27 -19.80 0.68
N PHE A 86 -12.63 -19.52 1.81
CA PHE A 86 -12.36 -20.50 2.88
C PHE A 86 -12.15 -19.82 4.24
N ASP A 87 -12.13 -20.59 5.32
CA ASP A 87 -11.70 -20.09 6.63
C ASP A 87 -10.19 -19.83 6.62
N PHE A 88 -9.83 -18.56 6.52
CA PHE A 88 -8.44 -18.14 6.39
C PHE A 88 -7.67 -18.07 7.72
N THR A 89 -8.29 -18.45 8.84
CA THR A 89 -7.67 -18.37 10.18
C THR A 89 -6.36 -19.15 10.23
N GLY A 90 -5.26 -18.47 10.60
CA GLY A 90 -3.92 -19.05 10.63
C GLY A 90 -3.28 -19.31 9.26
N ILE A 91 -4.00 -19.03 8.17
CA ILE A 91 -3.54 -19.24 6.79
C ILE A 91 -3.20 -17.91 6.12
N CYS A 92 -4.10 -16.92 6.24
CA CYS A 92 -3.92 -15.59 5.67
C CYS A 92 -4.02 -14.49 6.74
N GLY A 93 -3.23 -13.44 6.58
CA GLY A 93 -3.40 -12.18 7.27
C GLY A 93 -4.14 -11.17 6.38
N ARG A 94 -4.93 -10.28 7.01
CA ARG A 94 -5.64 -9.20 6.31
C ARG A 94 -5.62 -7.93 7.15
N SER A 95 -4.91 -6.91 6.68
CA SER A 95 -4.87 -5.59 7.30
C SER A 95 -5.70 -4.61 6.47
N THR A 96 -6.74 -4.04 7.06
CA THR A 96 -7.79 -3.29 6.34
C THR A 96 -7.79 -1.78 6.57
N ASP A 97 -7.08 -1.30 7.59
CA ASP A 97 -7.08 0.09 8.01
C ASP A 97 -5.77 0.50 8.70
N SER A 98 -5.74 1.72 9.23
CA SER A 98 -4.58 2.30 9.93
C SER A 98 -4.17 1.57 11.22
N ASN A 99 -5.01 0.68 11.77
CA ASN A 99 -4.61 -0.18 12.88
C ASN A 99 -3.76 -1.36 12.39
N GLY A 100 -3.98 -1.80 11.15
CA GLY A 100 -3.26 -2.91 10.52
C GLY A 100 -2.02 -2.50 9.76
N TYR A 101 -1.90 -1.23 9.35
CA TYR A 101 -0.72 -0.73 8.65
C TYR A 101 -0.43 0.76 8.85
N SER A 102 0.83 1.16 8.68
CA SER A 102 1.25 2.56 8.66
C SER A 102 2.53 2.77 7.83
N ILE A 103 2.99 4.02 7.75
CA ILE A 103 4.26 4.38 7.12
C ILE A 103 5.36 4.37 8.17
N ARG A 104 6.50 3.78 7.84
CA ARG A 104 7.73 3.90 8.62
C ARG A 104 8.86 4.42 7.75
N GLN A 105 9.38 5.60 8.07
CA GLN A 105 10.40 6.24 7.23
C GLN A 105 11.56 6.73 8.08
N ALA A 106 12.79 6.48 7.63
CA ALA A 106 14.01 6.86 8.34
C ALA A 106 13.99 6.44 9.83
N GLY A 107 13.46 5.25 10.10
CA GLY A 107 13.33 4.70 11.45
C GLY A 107 12.15 5.21 12.29
N LEU A 108 11.38 6.20 11.81
CA LEU A 108 10.24 6.79 12.51
C LEU A 108 8.92 6.14 12.09
N ASP A 109 8.08 5.77 13.06
CA ASP A 109 6.69 5.37 12.81
C ASP A 109 5.84 6.62 12.62
N LEU A 110 5.27 6.77 11.42
CA LEU A 110 4.52 7.94 10.99
C LEU A 110 3.00 7.73 11.05
N ALA A 111 2.51 6.71 11.78
CA ALA A 111 1.08 6.40 11.90
C ALA A 111 0.21 7.60 12.34
N LEU A 112 0.76 8.50 13.16
CA LEU A 112 0.05 9.68 13.67
C LEU A 112 0.33 10.96 12.85
N ASP A 113 1.22 10.88 11.87
CA ASP A 113 1.67 12.04 11.10
C ASP A 113 1.18 12.00 9.66
N TYR A 114 0.90 10.80 9.13
CA TYR A 114 0.44 10.59 7.76
C TYR A 114 -0.76 9.63 7.70
N ARG A 115 -1.71 9.92 6.79
CA ARG A 115 -2.71 8.95 6.35
C ARG A 115 -2.35 8.37 4.99
N LEU A 116 -2.62 7.09 4.81
CA LEU A 116 -2.53 6.42 3.53
C LEU A 116 -3.83 6.62 2.75
N SER A 117 -3.72 6.92 1.45
CA SER A 117 -4.88 7.10 0.58
C SER A 117 -4.55 6.70 -0.85
N LEU A 118 -5.52 6.08 -1.52
CA LEU A 118 -5.45 5.77 -2.93
C LEU A 118 -6.09 6.91 -3.72
N VAL A 119 -5.36 7.43 -4.70
CA VAL A 119 -5.82 8.52 -5.56
C VAL A 119 -5.77 8.08 -7.00
N LYS A 120 -6.87 8.35 -7.71
CA LYS A 120 -6.97 8.07 -9.14
C LYS A 120 -6.14 9.08 -9.93
N HIS A 121 -5.28 8.57 -10.80
CA HIS A 121 -4.47 9.34 -11.74
C HIS A 121 -4.71 8.75 -13.12
N SER A 122 -5.37 9.47 -14.03
CA SER A 122 -5.69 9.07 -15.41
C SER A 122 -5.96 7.58 -15.64
N ASP A 123 -4.90 6.77 -15.78
CA ASP A 123 -4.86 5.36 -16.12
C ASP A 123 -4.42 4.40 -14.99
N HIS A 124 -4.18 4.87 -13.76
CA HIS A 124 -3.78 4.05 -12.61
C HIS A 124 -4.23 4.65 -11.27
N LEU A 125 -4.03 3.90 -10.19
CA LEU A 125 -4.17 4.39 -8.81
C LEU A 125 -2.79 4.57 -8.20
N VAL A 126 -2.60 5.67 -7.48
CA VAL A 126 -1.36 5.94 -6.72
C VAL A 126 -1.67 5.82 -5.24
N LEU A 127 -0.88 5.01 -4.53
CA LEU A 127 -0.89 4.96 -3.08
C LEU A 127 -0.01 6.09 -2.54
N MET A 128 -0.63 7.03 -1.82
CA MET A 128 0.04 8.19 -1.25
C MET A 128 -0.10 8.27 0.26
N GLY A 129 0.96 8.76 0.91
CA GLY A 129 0.94 9.28 2.27
C GLY A 129 0.64 10.78 2.28
N TYR A 130 -0.44 11.19 2.92
CA TYR A 130 -0.82 12.58 3.12
C TYR A 130 -0.53 13.03 4.56
N PRO A 131 0.17 14.16 4.76
CA PRO A 131 0.42 14.66 6.10
C PRO A 131 -0.88 15.10 6.78
N LEU A 132 -1.00 14.78 8.07
CA LEU A 132 -2.18 15.08 8.88
C LEU A 132 -2.06 16.42 9.62
N LYS A 133 -0.87 16.72 10.15
CA LYS A 133 -0.65 17.88 11.03
C LYS A 133 -0.14 19.12 10.29
N ASN A 134 0.71 18.91 9.29
CA ASN A 134 1.32 19.99 8.51
C ASN A 134 1.03 19.78 7.02
N PRO A 135 0.02 20.48 6.45
CA PRO A 135 -0.33 20.36 5.03
C PRO A 135 0.79 20.71 4.05
N SER A 136 1.81 21.47 4.50
CA SER A 136 2.99 21.86 3.70
C SER A 136 4.08 20.79 3.71
N ALA A 137 3.97 19.75 4.55
CA ALA A 137 4.88 18.61 4.51
C ALA A 137 4.72 17.84 3.18
N PRO A 138 5.78 17.19 2.69
CA PRO A 138 5.75 16.50 1.41
C PRO A 138 4.74 15.33 1.44
N LYS A 139 3.99 15.17 0.36
CA LYS A 139 3.22 13.94 0.12
C LYS A 139 4.20 12.83 -0.29
N LEU A 140 3.95 11.62 0.19
CA LEU A 140 4.80 10.47 -0.06
C LEU A 140 4.17 9.58 -1.14
N ILE A 141 4.89 9.27 -2.22
CA ILE A 141 4.47 8.27 -3.20
C ILE A 141 5.04 6.93 -2.76
N ILE A 142 4.16 5.97 -2.48
CA ILE A 142 4.54 4.68 -1.86
C ILE A 142 4.44 3.54 -2.87
N GLY A 143 3.54 3.66 -3.83
CA GLY A 143 3.35 2.67 -4.88
C GLY A 143 2.22 3.06 -5.82
N GLN A 144 2.01 2.25 -6.84
CA GLN A 144 0.96 2.48 -7.84
C GLN A 144 0.46 1.16 -8.42
N THR A 145 -0.76 1.17 -8.96
CA THR A 145 -1.23 0.07 -9.81
C THR A 145 -0.59 0.16 -11.18
N ARG A 146 -0.49 -0.97 -11.89
CA ARG A 146 0.05 -1.00 -13.26
C ARG A 146 -0.88 -0.33 -14.28
N SER A 147 -2.17 -0.49 -14.04
CA SER A 147 -3.24 0.06 -14.87
C SER A 147 -4.50 0.21 -14.02
N PHE A 148 -5.50 0.83 -14.61
CA PHE A 148 -6.86 0.88 -14.11
C PHE A 148 -7.67 -0.24 -14.76
N ALA A 149 -8.22 -1.12 -13.94
CA ALA A 149 -9.13 -2.17 -14.37
C ALA A 149 -10.26 -2.35 -13.34
N PRO A 150 -11.39 -2.95 -13.72
CA PRO A 150 -12.39 -3.39 -12.74
C PRO A 150 -11.81 -4.44 -11.78
N GLY A 151 -12.30 -4.47 -10.54
CA GLY A 151 -11.89 -5.46 -9.54
C GLY A 151 -10.79 -4.99 -8.60
N PHE A 152 -10.15 -5.94 -7.91
CA PHE A 152 -9.09 -5.68 -6.94
C PHE A 152 -7.77 -5.50 -7.69
N LEU A 153 -7.07 -4.41 -7.43
CA LEU A 153 -5.85 -4.06 -8.17
C LEU A 153 -4.63 -4.15 -7.27
N LYS A 154 -3.59 -4.83 -7.73
CA LYS A 154 -2.28 -4.88 -7.08
C LYS A 154 -1.63 -3.50 -7.10
N ILE A 155 -1.07 -3.10 -5.97
CA ILE A 155 -0.23 -1.92 -5.85
C ILE A 155 1.22 -2.40 -5.82
N ASP A 156 1.96 -2.09 -6.87
CA ASP A 156 3.40 -2.30 -6.91
C ASP A 156 4.07 -1.17 -6.11
N LEU A 157 4.92 -1.53 -5.15
CA LEU A 157 5.63 -0.55 -4.33
C LEU A 157 6.64 0.22 -5.16
N ALA A 158 6.73 1.53 -4.91
CA ALA A 158 7.72 2.38 -5.53
C ALA A 158 9.15 2.00 -5.05
N PRO A 159 10.20 2.27 -5.85
CA PRO A 159 11.57 1.91 -5.49
C PRO A 159 11.96 2.38 -4.08
N GLY A 160 12.58 1.48 -3.31
CA GLY A 160 13.02 1.74 -1.93
C GLY A 160 11.94 1.51 -0.87
N TRP A 161 10.67 1.38 -1.25
CA TRP A 161 9.61 0.93 -0.35
C TRP A 161 9.56 -0.59 -0.28
N ARG A 162 9.32 -1.11 0.93
CA ARG A 162 9.10 -2.54 1.20
C ARG A 162 8.18 -2.73 2.39
N PHE A 163 7.67 -3.93 2.59
CA PHE A 163 6.96 -4.28 3.81
C PHE A 163 7.93 -4.64 4.94
N THR A 164 7.61 -4.23 6.17
CA THR A 164 8.18 -4.81 7.40
C THR A 164 7.06 -5.04 8.42
N LYS A 165 7.31 -5.79 9.49
CA LYS A 165 6.33 -5.97 10.57
C LYS A 165 6.78 -5.30 11.86
N ARG A 166 5.83 -4.68 12.56
CA ARG A 166 6.06 -4.05 13.86
C ARG A 166 6.52 -5.09 14.87
N THR A 167 7.46 -4.70 15.72
CA THR A 167 7.89 -5.50 16.87
C THR A 167 7.76 -4.74 18.18
N TYR A 168 7.57 -5.50 19.25
CA TYR A 168 7.53 -5.00 20.62
C TYR A 168 8.09 -6.08 21.55
N ASP A 169 9.08 -5.74 22.38
CA ASP A 169 9.77 -6.66 23.31
C ASP A 169 10.18 -7.99 22.66
N GLY A 170 10.79 -7.91 21.47
CA GLY A 170 11.25 -9.08 20.70
C GLY A 170 10.14 -9.88 20.00
N LYS A 171 8.86 -9.57 20.23
CA LYS A 171 7.73 -10.23 19.58
C LYS A 171 7.34 -9.50 18.30
N THR A 172 7.01 -10.26 17.26
CA THR A 172 6.43 -9.72 16.02
C THR A 172 4.93 -9.55 16.18
N LEU A 173 4.40 -8.38 15.84
CA LEU A 173 2.98 -8.05 15.90
C LEU A 173 2.34 -8.17 14.51
N GLY A 174 1.01 -8.02 14.45
CA GLY A 174 0.24 -8.06 13.20
C GLY A 174 0.33 -6.78 12.35
N HIS A 175 0.86 -5.68 12.89
CA HIS A 175 0.92 -4.40 12.19
C HIS A 175 2.03 -4.39 11.13
N ILE A 176 1.71 -3.93 9.93
CA ILE A 176 2.60 -3.93 8.77
C ILE A 176 3.01 -2.50 8.44
N TYR A 177 4.30 -2.27 8.26
CA TYR A 177 4.80 -0.98 7.79
C TYR A 177 5.04 -1.01 6.29
N PHE A 178 4.67 0.07 5.60
CA PHE A 178 5.37 0.49 4.40
C PHE A 178 6.64 1.18 4.85
N THR A 179 7.79 0.55 4.63
CA THR A 179 9.08 1.01 5.15
C THR A 179 9.96 1.56 4.05
N GLN A 180 10.58 2.71 4.33
CA GLN A 180 11.69 3.25 3.55
C GLN A 180 12.79 3.76 4.49
N ASP A 181 14.02 3.27 4.32
CA ASP A 181 15.10 3.57 5.29
C ASP A 181 15.72 4.96 5.11
N ARG A 182 15.49 5.57 3.94
CA ARG A 182 15.84 6.96 3.63
C ARG A 182 14.58 7.81 3.68
N ASN A 183 14.74 9.11 3.90
CA ASN A 183 13.64 10.03 3.58
C ASN A 183 13.28 9.81 2.10
N ALA A 184 11.99 9.62 1.81
CA ALA A 184 11.52 9.61 0.43
C ALA A 184 11.99 10.89 -0.21
N ASP A 185 12.50 10.79 -1.44
CA ASP A 185 12.75 11.99 -2.22
C ASP A 185 11.44 12.79 -2.30
N PRO A 186 11.39 14.02 -1.76
CA PRO A 186 10.23 14.88 -1.95
C PRO A 186 10.09 15.10 -3.45
N ILE A 187 8.86 15.00 -3.95
CA ILE A 187 8.53 15.05 -5.38
C ILE A 187 9.19 16.27 -6.03
N THR A 188 10.33 16.05 -6.69
CA THR A 188 10.85 16.91 -7.74
C THR A 188 10.97 16.03 -8.95
N SER A 189 10.06 16.23 -9.90
CA SER A 189 9.95 15.56 -11.21
C SER A 189 9.48 14.10 -11.24
N THR A 190 8.44 13.92 -12.05
CA THR A 190 7.93 12.66 -12.61
C THR A 190 9.07 11.70 -12.95
N PRO A 191 9.05 10.43 -12.49
CA PRO A 191 9.92 9.41 -13.05
C PRO A 191 9.56 9.24 -14.52
N SER A 192 10.37 9.81 -15.41
CA SER A 192 10.36 9.38 -16.81
C SER A 192 10.87 7.94 -16.80
N LEU A 193 9.95 6.99 -16.85
CA LEU A 193 10.27 5.63 -17.23
C LEU A 193 10.92 5.73 -18.60
N ARG A 194 12.24 5.56 -18.65
CA ARG A 194 12.98 5.39 -19.89
C ARG A 194 12.28 4.27 -20.65
N THR A 195 11.60 4.62 -21.73
CA THR A 195 11.16 3.66 -22.73
C THR A 195 12.39 2.81 -23.09
N PRO A 196 12.35 1.48 -22.98
CA PRO A 196 13.45 0.67 -23.48
C PRO A 196 13.61 1.00 -24.97
N ALA A 197 14.83 1.42 -25.34
CA ALA A 197 15.15 1.73 -26.72
C ALA A 197 14.76 0.54 -27.59
N ARG A 198 13.81 0.76 -28.49
CA ARG A 198 13.40 -0.21 -29.50
C ARG A 198 14.67 -0.68 -30.22
N PRO A 199 14.97 -1.99 -30.30
CA PRO A 199 16.11 -2.44 -31.08
C PRO A 199 15.88 -1.98 -32.53
N ILE A 200 16.87 -1.27 -33.06
CA ILE A 200 16.93 -0.86 -34.45
C ILE A 200 16.83 -2.13 -35.28
N ARG A 201 15.69 -2.32 -35.95
CA ARG A 201 15.52 -3.41 -36.91
C ARG A 201 16.44 -3.06 -38.08
N SER A 202 17.60 -3.71 -38.12
CA SER A 202 18.52 -3.66 -39.24
C SER A 202 17.74 -4.04 -40.50
N ALA A 203 17.51 -3.06 -41.37
CA ALA A 203 17.07 -3.32 -42.72
C ALA A 203 18.24 -3.97 -43.44
N LEU A 204 17.98 -5.10 -44.10
CA LEU A 204 18.50 -5.51 -45.41
C LEU A 204 18.17 -7.00 -45.58
N HIS A 205 17.25 -7.29 -46.49
CA HIS A 205 17.43 -8.21 -47.62
C HIS A 205 16.10 -8.28 -48.39
N PRO A 206 16.05 -7.83 -49.66
CA PRO A 206 14.92 -8.10 -50.53
C PRO A 206 15.06 -9.51 -51.10
N MET A 207 14.03 -10.34 -50.98
CA MET A 207 13.92 -11.58 -51.75
C MET A 207 12.48 -11.79 -52.21
N PRO A 208 12.30 -12.47 -53.35
CA PRO A 208 11.40 -12.02 -54.40
C PRO A 208 10.06 -12.75 -54.36
N TYR A 209 9.14 -12.14 -55.08
CA TYR A 209 7.79 -12.58 -55.44
C TYR A 209 7.74 -14.07 -55.82
N LEU A 210 7.14 -14.91 -54.97
CA LEU A 210 6.64 -16.22 -55.36
C LEU A 210 5.12 -16.16 -55.44
N SER A 211 4.66 -15.76 -56.63
CA SER A 211 3.27 -15.87 -57.03
C SER A 211 2.93 -17.28 -57.52
N ARG A 212 1.77 -17.74 -57.05
CA ARG A 212 0.79 -18.54 -57.77
C ARG A 212 1.02 -20.06 -57.79
N TRP A 213 0.38 -20.73 -56.83
CA TRP A 213 -0.06 -22.12 -56.96
C TRP A 213 -1.30 -22.16 -57.86
N PRO A 214 -1.35 -23.02 -58.89
CA PRO A 214 -2.52 -23.18 -59.74
C PRO A 214 -3.56 -24.14 -59.14
N SER A 215 -4.80 -23.86 -59.53
CA SER A 215 -6.06 -24.48 -59.16
C SER A 215 -6.11 -25.98 -59.45
N PHE A 216 -6.65 -26.75 -58.49
CA PHE A 216 -7.12 -28.12 -58.71
C PHE A 216 -8.27 -28.14 -59.72
N VAL A 217 -8.05 -28.73 -60.89
CA VAL A 217 -9.10 -29.22 -61.79
C VAL A 217 -9.06 -30.73 -61.73
N ARG A 218 -10.20 -31.34 -61.38
CA ARG A 218 -10.44 -32.78 -61.42
C ARG A 218 -10.86 -33.15 -62.83
N ASP A 219 -10.22 -34.18 -63.39
CA ASP A 219 -10.75 -34.92 -64.54
C ASP A 219 -10.94 -36.42 -64.21
N PRO A 220 -11.91 -37.09 -64.85
CA PRO A 220 -12.48 -38.39 -64.46
C PRO A 220 -11.67 -39.61 -64.97
N PRO A 221 -11.97 -40.83 -64.47
CA PRO A 221 -11.19 -42.03 -64.79
C PRO A 221 -11.45 -42.55 -66.21
N SER A 222 -10.39 -42.96 -66.90
CA SER A 222 -10.46 -43.75 -68.14
C SER A 222 -10.66 -45.25 -67.85
N PRO A 223 -11.29 -45.99 -68.78
CA PRO A 223 -11.62 -47.40 -68.62
C PRO A 223 -10.54 -48.35 -69.16
N LEU A 224 -10.79 -49.66 -68.92
CA LEU A 224 -10.24 -50.88 -69.54
C LEU A 224 -9.31 -51.73 -68.64
N LEU A 225 -9.88 -52.70 -67.93
CA LEU A 225 -9.99 -54.11 -68.35
C LEU A 225 -11.07 -54.81 -67.51
#